data_AF-A0A6G3MEP7-F1
#
_entry.id   AF-A0A6G3MEP7-F1
#
_cell.length_a   1.000
_cell.length_b   1.000
_cell.length_c   1.000
_cell.angle_alpha   90.00
_cell.angle_beta   90.00
_cell.angle_gamma   90.00
#
_symmetry.space_group_name_H-M   'P 1'
#
loop_
_entity.id
_entity.type
_entity.pdbx_description
1 polymer ?
#
loop_
_entity_poly.entity_id
_entity_poly.type
_entity_poly.pdbx_seq_one_letter_code
_entity_poly.pdbx_strand_id
1 'polypeptide(L)'
;MKIQRSIIFSSFDPGICIMLRQKQKHYPVLFLMSYLNTSAKYMDVRSRDITTAITFCLAEKLNGLCAEIDPIISDLSKIKKMVHSNGLLFMTWGTGNNCSDNIKKQIQCSVDGIIFDRIYDILPTTNT
;
A
#
# COMPACT_ATOMS: atom_id res chain seq x y z
N MET A 1 -8.91 -23.04 19.28
CA MET A 1 -9.10 -22.28 18.02
C MET A 1 -7.72 -21.93 17.49
N LYS A 2 -7.28 -22.48 16.34
CA LYS A 2 -5.96 -22.17 15.77
C LYS A 2 -6.04 -20.77 15.17
N ILE A 3 -5.26 -19.81 15.67
CA ILE A 3 -5.18 -18.48 15.06
C ILE A 3 -4.49 -18.65 13.72
N GLN A 4 -5.25 -18.53 12.62
CA GLN A 4 -4.69 -18.54 11.27
C GLN A 4 -4.06 -17.16 11.02
N ARG A 5 -2.73 -17.14 10.85
CA ARG A 5 -1.98 -15.92 10.60
C ARG A 5 -2.36 -15.36 9.22
N SER A 6 -2.85 -14.12 9.19
CA SER A 6 -3.02 -13.38 7.94
C SER A 6 -1.66 -13.01 7.38
N ILE A 7 -1.40 -13.38 6.12
CA ILE A 7 -0.14 -13.12 5.42
C ILE A 7 -0.46 -12.38 4.12
N ILE A 8 0.29 -11.32 3.84
CA ILE A 8 0.27 -10.56 2.58
C ILE A 8 1.69 -10.56 2.03
N PHE A 9 1.83 -10.78 0.72
CA PHE A 9 3.09 -10.53 0.03
C PHE A 9 3.06 -9.19 -0.68
N SER A 10 4.18 -8.49 -0.68
CA SER A 10 4.35 -7.24 -1.42
C SER A 10 5.76 -7.10 -1.97
N SER A 11 5.91 -6.40 -3.09
CA SER A 11 7.21 -6.18 -3.75
C SER A 11 7.19 -4.91 -4.60
N PHE A 12 8.33 -4.23 -4.68
CA PHE A 12 8.58 -3.16 -5.65
C PHE A 12 8.87 -3.72 -7.05
N ASP A 13 9.31 -4.97 -7.12
CA ASP A 13 9.55 -5.65 -8.39
C ASP A 13 8.24 -6.25 -8.92
N PRO A 14 7.72 -5.74 -10.05
CA PRO A 14 6.49 -6.23 -10.65
C PRO A 14 6.60 -7.66 -11.21
N GLY A 15 7.79 -8.09 -11.65
CA GLY A 15 8.03 -9.48 -12.06
C GLY A 15 7.85 -10.45 -10.89
N ILE A 16 8.30 -10.06 -9.69
CA ILE A 16 8.04 -10.83 -8.46
C ILE A 16 6.55 -10.84 -8.11
N CYS A 17 5.84 -9.71 -8.24
CA CYS A 17 4.38 -9.67 -8.03
C CYS A 17 3.65 -10.64 -8.97
N ILE A 18 3.99 -10.64 -10.26
CA ILE A 18 3.43 -11.55 -11.27
C ILE A 18 3.73 -13.00 -10.88
N MET A 19 4.99 -13.33 -10.62
CA MET A 19 5.42 -14.68 -10.27
C MET A 19 4.67 -15.20 -9.03
N LEU A 20 4.57 -14.38 -7.97
CA LEU A 20 3.84 -14.76 -6.76
C LEU A 20 2.36 -15.00 -7.05
N ARG A 21 1.73 -14.14 -7.86
CA ARG A 21 0.31 -14.28 -8.21
C ARG A 21 0.03 -15.51 -9.08
N GLN A 22 0.97 -15.90 -9.92
CA GLN A 22 0.87 -17.12 -10.73
C GLN A 22 1.12 -18.39 -9.90
N LYS A 23 2.06 -18.35 -8.95
CA LYS A 23 2.41 -19.51 -8.11
C LYS A 23 1.36 -19.82 -7.04
N GLN A 24 0.62 -18.83 -6.57
CA GLN A 24 -0.36 -19.02 -5.50
C GLN A 24 -1.54 -18.06 -5.59
N LYS A 25 -2.71 -18.49 -5.09
CA LYS A 25 -3.91 -17.64 -4.93
C LYS A 25 -4.36 -17.45 -3.48
N HIS A 26 -3.67 -18.08 -2.53
CA HIS A 26 -4.05 -18.15 -1.12
C HIS A 26 -3.75 -16.86 -0.35
N TYR A 27 -2.60 -16.24 -0.59
CA TYR A 27 -2.18 -15.00 0.06
C TYR A 27 -2.33 -13.80 -0.89
N PRO A 28 -2.88 -12.67 -0.43
CA PRO A 28 -2.93 -11.45 -1.22
C PRO A 28 -1.54 -11.00 -1.67
N VAL A 29 -1.44 -10.53 -2.91
CA VAL A 29 -0.22 -9.91 -3.45
C VAL A 29 -0.49 -8.45 -3.74
N LEU A 30 0.29 -7.56 -3.13
CA LEU A 30 0.21 -6.12 -3.32
C LEU A 30 1.44 -5.60 -4.06
N PHE A 31 1.23 -4.67 -5.00
CA PHE A 31 2.33 -3.99 -5.68
C PHE A 31 2.79 -2.77 -4.86
N LEU A 32 4.05 -2.76 -4.44
CA LEU A 32 4.64 -1.58 -3.80
C LEU A 32 5.08 -0.60 -4.88
N MET A 33 4.58 0.63 -4.80
CA MET A 33 5.00 1.70 -5.67
C MET A 33 5.79 2.76 -4.91
N SER A 34 6.79 3.29 -5.60
CA SER A 34 7.53 4.50 -5.27
C SER A 34 7.39 5.42 -6.47
N TYR A 35 7.05 6.67 -6.22
CA TYR A 35 6.98 7.67 -7.28
C TYR A 35 8.38 7.86 -7.86
N LEU A 36 8.49 8.05 -9.18
CA LEU A 36 9.78 8.09 -9.89
C LEU A 36 10.79 9.12 -9.34
N ASN A 37 10.33 10.09 -8.54
CA ASN A 37 11.16 11.14 -7.97
C ASN A 37 11.79 10.77 -6.62
N THR A 38 11.46 9.62 -6.01
CA THR A 38 11.87 9.31 -4.63
C THR A 38 12.98 8.25 -4.52
N SER A 39 13.13 7.33 -5.49
CA SER A 39 14.28 6.41 -5.50
C SER A 39 14.59 5.83 -6.88
N ALA A 40 15.79 6.13 -7.41
CA ALA A 40 16.27 5.59 -8.70
C ALA A 40 16.37 4.04 -8.74
N LYS A 41 16.34 3.38 -7.57
CA LYS A 41 16.54 1.93 -7.43
C LYS A 41 15.32 1.09 -7.85
N TYR A 42 14.12 1.67 -7.88
CA TYR A 42 12.86 0.96 -8.14
C TYR A 42 12.05 1.58 -9.29
N MET A 43 12.78 2.13 -10.27
CA MET A 43 12.20 2.79 -11.43
C MET A 43 11.58 1.77 -12.39
N ASP A 44 10.30 1.46 -12.18
CA ASP A 44 9.49 0.74 -13.16
C ASP A 44 8.38 1.67 -13.66
N VAL A 45 8.11 1.65 -14.97
CA VAL A 45 7.04 2.47 -15.56
C VAL A 45 5.68 2.16 -14.94
N ARG A 46 5.47 0.93 -14.44
CA ARG A 46 4.25 0.48 -13.78
C ARG A 46 4.04 1.10 -12.40
N SER A 47 5.10 1.55 -11.72
CA SER A 47 5.02 2.22 -10.41
C SER A 47 4.95 3.74 -10.50
N ARG A 48 4.98 4.31 -11.72
CA ARG A 48 5.13 5.75 -11.94
C ARG A 48 4.03 6.60 -11.32
N ASP A 49 2.80 6.11 -11.39
CA ASP A 49 1.61 6.80 -10.87
C ASP A 49 0.52 5.78 -10.51
N ILE A 50 -0.47 6.24 -9.76
CA ILE A 50 -1.57 5.39 -9.25
C ILE A 50 -2.35 4.75 -10.38
N THR A 51 -2.66 5.49 -11.46
CA THR A 51 -3.49 4.97 -12.55
C THR A 51 -2.78 3.82 -13.25
N THR A 52 -1.50 4.00 -13.58
CA THR A 52 -0.70 2.95 -14.21
C THR A 52 -0.58 1.72 -13.31
N ALA A 53 -0.41 1.91 -12.00
CA ALA A 53 -0.35 0.78 -11.07
C ALA A 53 -1.69 0.06 -10.88
N ILE A 54 -2.82 0.78 -10.89
CA ILE A 54 -4.15 0.16 -10.91
C ILE A 54 -4.27 -0.71 -12.16
N THR A 55 -3.91 -0.17 -13.34
CA THR A 55 -3.94 -0.94 -14.59
C THR A 55 -3.08 -2.20 -14.50
N PHE A 56 -1.86 -2.09 -13.94
CA PHE A 56 -0.99 -3.24 -13.73
C PHE A 56 -1.61 -4.28 -12.78
N CYS A 57 -2.14 -3.84 -11.63
CA CYS A 57 -2.79 -4.74 -10.67
C CYS A 57 -3.99 -5.47 -11.30
N LEU A 58 -4.78 -4.79 -12.11
CA LEU A 58 -5.92 -5.40 -12.81
C LEU A 58 -5.48 -6.41 -13.87
N ALA A 59 -4.48 -6.04 -14.70
CA ALA A 59 -3.97 -6.89 -15.76
C ALA A 59 -3.39 -8.21 -15.20
N GLU A 60 -2.60 -8.11 -14.13
CA GLU A 60 -1.93 -9.25 -13.50
C GLU A 60 -2.73 -9.90 -12.37
N LYS A 61 -3.97 -9.43 -12.13
CA LYS A 61 -4.89 -9.93 -11.10
C LYS A 61 -4.29 -9.89 -9.69
N LEU A 62 -3.52 -8.85 -9.39
CA LEU A 62 -3.03 -8.56 -8.05
C LEU A 62 -4.18 -8.09 -7.16
N ASN A 63 -3.99 -8.19 -5.84
CA ASN A 63 -5.04 -7.88 -4.87
C ASN A 63 -5.08 -6.40 -4.48
N GLY A 64 -4.06 -5.63 -4.83
CA GLY A 64 -4.00 -4.21 -4.51
C GLY A 64 -2.62 -3.62 -4.67
N LEU A 65 -2.46 -2.41 -4.14
CA LEU A 65 -1.21 -1.65 -4.19
C LEU A 65 -0.91 -0.98 -2.84
N CYS A 66 0.36 -0.72 -2.62
CA CYS A 66 0.86 -0.02 -1.45
C CYS A 66 1.69 1.18 -1.91
N ALA A 67 1.17 2.38 -1.65
CA ALA A 67 1.72 3.62 -2.20
C ALA A 67 2.50 4.44 -1.18
N GLU A 68 3.54 5.13 -1.65
CA GLU A 68 4.22 6.13 -0.84
C GLU A 68 3.25 7.28 -0.53
N ILE A 69 3.14 7.66 0.74
CA ILE A 69 2.11 8.59 1.22
C ILE A 69 2.40 10.05 0.87
N ASP A 70 3.67 10.45 0.89
CA ASP A 70 4.08 11.86 0.79
C ASP A 70 3.56 12.53 -0.50
N PRO A 71 3.64 11.89 -1.69
CA PRO A 71 3.14 12.48 -2.93
C PRO A 71 1.61 12.51 -3.07
N ILE A 72 0.87 11.80 -2.22
CA ILE A 72 -0.57 11.57 -2.40
C ILE A 72 -1.44 12.08 -1.25
N ILE A 73 -0.83 12.58 -0.18
CA ILE A 73 -1.57 12.95 1.03
C ILE A 73 -2.62 14.03 0.77
N SER A 74 -2.41 14.95 -0.18
CA SER A 74 -3.38 15.97 -0.60
C SER A 74 -4.62 15.37 -1.22
N ASP A 75 -4.45 14.36 -2.08
CA ASP A 75 -5.49 13.76 -2.92
C ASP A 75 -5.96 12.40 -2.40
N LEU A 76 -5.59 12.05 -1.16
CA LEU A 76 -5.75 10.72 -0.58
C LEU A 76 -7.17 10.17 -0.72
N SER A 77 -8.20 10.97 -0.44
CA SER A 77 -9.59 10.55 -0.53
C SER A 77 -10.00 10.17 -1.96
N LYS A 78 -9.57 10.96 -2.96
CA LYS A 78 -9.84 10.70 -4.39
C LYS A 78 -9.13 9.44 -4.84
N ILE A 79 -7.85 9.29 -4.47
CA ILE A 79 -7.03 8.13 -4.81
C ILE A 79 -7.62 6.87 -4.18
N LYS A 80 -7.92 6.89 -2.88
CA LYS A 80 -8.57 5.78 -2.17
C LYS A 80 -9.86 5.36 -2.86
N LYS A 81 -10.74 6.32 -3.22
CA LYS A 81 -11.99 6.03 -3.94
C LYS A 81 -11.73 5.34 -5.28
N MET A 82 -10.73 5.80 -6.03
CA MET A 82 -10.35 5.23 -7.32
C MET A 82 -9.78 3.80 -7.19
N VAL A 83 -8.95 3.54 -6.17
CA VAL A 83 -8.40 2.18 -5.94
C VAL A 83 -9.53 1.23 -5.52
N HIS A 84 -10.35 1.64 -4.55
CA HIS A 84 -11.47 0.83 -4.05
C HIS A 84 -12.55 0.55 -5.10
N SER A 85 -12.85 1.48 -6.01
CA SER A 85 -13.81 1.25 -7.10
C SER A 85 -13.36 0.16 -8.08
N ASN A 86 -12.06 -0.18 -8.09
CA ASN A 86 -11.50 -1.27 -8.87
C ASN A 86 -11.38 -2.59 -8.07
N GLY A 87 -11.93 -2.65 -6.85
CA GLY A 87 -11.88 -3.85 -6.00
C GLY A 87 -10.47 -4.17 -5.47
N LEU A 88 -9.59 -3.18 -5.43
CA LEU A 88 -8.20 -3.32 -5.00
C LEU A 88 -8.03 -2.85 -3.55
N LEU A 89 -7.19 -3.57 -2.80
CA LEU A 89 -6.70 -3.11 -1.51
C LEU A 89 -5.75 -1.92 -1.68
N PHE A 90 -5.86 -0.95 -0.78
CA PHE A 90 -5.05 0.25 -0.77
C PHE A 90 -4.35 0.41 0.58
N MET A 91 -3.04 0.20 0.57
CA MET A 91 -2.17 0.45 1.72
C MET A 91 -1.20 1.60 1.43
N THR A 92 -0.55 2.11 2.47
CA THR A 92 0.43 3.18 2.35
C THR A 92 1.71 2.88 3.11
N TRP A 93 2.81 3.47 2.66
CA TRP A 93 4.12 3.45 3.32
C TRP A 93 4.81 4.81 3.13
N GLY A 94 6.00 4.98 3.71
CA GLY A 94 6.84 6.15 3.48
C GLY A 94 6.98 7.05 4.69
N THR A 95 7.84 8.07 4.59
CA THR A 95 8.21 8.91 5.72
C THR A 95 7.04 9.70 6.30
N GLY A 96 6.08 10.12 5.47
CA GLY A 96 4.88 10.80 5.93
C GLY A 96 4.01 9.95 6.86
N ASN A 97 4.17 8.62 6.87
CA ASN A 97 3.47 7.73 7.80
C ASN A 97 4.06 7.79 9.22
N ASN A 98 5.16 8.51 9.44
CA ASN A 98 5.71 8.77 10.77
C ASN A 98 5.18 10.08 11.39
N CYS A 99 4.19 10.73 10.75
CA CYS A 99 3.49 11.91 11.26
C CYS A 99 2.09 11.51 11.80
N SER A 100 1.82 11.79 13.08
CA SER A 100 0.54 11.44 13.73
C SER A 100 -0.67 12.02 12.98
N ASP A 101 -0.57 13.24 12.46
CA ASP A 101 -1.68 13.88 11.74
C ASP A 101 -1.94 13.21 10.39
N ASN A 102 -0.88 12.79 9.67
CA ASN A 102 -1.03 12.02 8.44
C ASN A 102 -1.64 10.65 8.71
N ILE A 103 -1.26 9.97 9.81
CA ILE A 103 -1.87 8.70 10.20
C ILE A 103 -3.37 8.90 10.49
N LYS A 104 -3.73 9.91 11.29
CA LYS A 104 -5.15 10.23 11.58
C LYS A 104 -5.94 10.49 10.31
N LYS A 105 -5.38 11.27 9.38
CA LYS A 105 -6.01 11.55 8.08
C LYS A 105 -6.23 10.27 7.27
N GLN A 106 -5.28 9.35 7.28
CA GLN A 106 -5.40 8.06 6.58
C GLN A 106 -6.44 7.13 7.22
N ILE A 107 -6.50 7.08 8.56
CA ILE A 107 -7.55 6.36 9.30
C ILE A 107 -8.92 6.94 8.95
N GLN A 108 -9.08 8.26 8.99
CA GLN A 108 -10.32 8.95 8.61
C GLN A 108 -10.73 8.68 7.16
N CYS A 109 -9.75 8.59 6.25
CA CYS A 109 -9.98 8.22 4.86
C CYS A 109 -10.23 6.73 4.64
N SER A 110 -10.16 5.89 5.68
CA SER A 110 -10.36 4.42 5.60
C SER A 110 -9.44 3.75 4.58
N VAL A 111 -8.14 4.06 4.65
CA VAL A 111 -7.08 3.28 3.98
C VAL A 111 -7.01 1.90 4.63
N ASP A 112 -6.76 0.85 3.84
CA ASP A 112 -6.85 -0.55 4.33
C ASP A 112 -5.66 -0.95 5.22
N GLY A 113 -4.55 -0.21 5.15
CA GLY A 113 -3.42 -0.40 6.03
C GLY A 113 -2.35 0.67 5.89
N ILE A 114 -1.66 0.97 7.00
CA ILE A 114 -0.64 2.00 7.11
C ILE A 114 0.63 1.33 7.64
N ILE A 115 1.72 1.40 6.87
CA ILE A 115 3.05 0.91 7.28
C ILE A 115 3.83 2.11 7.84
N PHE A 116 4.27 2.02 9.09
CA PHE A 116 4.94 3.09 9.83
C PHE A 116 5.91 2.52 10.86
N ASP A 117 6.86 3.33 11.33
CA ASP A 117 8.02 2.82 12.09
C ASP A 117 7.76 2.80 13.61
N ARG A 118 7.06 3.81 14.14
CA ARG A 118 6.95 4.06 15.58
C ARG A 118 5.57 3.70 16.12
N ILE A 119 5.39 2.44 16.52
CA ILE A 119 4.12 1.93 17.06
C ILE A 119 3.61 2.69 18.30
N TYR A 120 4.52 3.12 19.16
CA TYR A 120 4.19 3.79 20.42
C TYR A 120 3.63 5.21 20.23
N ASP A 121 3.86 5.85 19.08
CA ASP A 121 3.36 7.20 18.80
C ASP A 121 1.83 7.22 18.59
N ILE A 122 1.22 6.07 18.32
CA ILE A 122 -0.20 5.94 18.02
C ILE A 122 -0.98 5.09 19.01
N LEU A 123 -0.30 4.24 19.78
CA LEU A 123 -0.95 3.45 20.81
C LEU A 123 -1.29 4.36 22.00
N PRO A 124 -2.51 4.31 22.54
CA PRO A 124 -2.80 5.01 23.78
C PRO A 124 -1.84 4.50 24.85
N THR A 125 -1.10 5.41 25.50
CA THR A 125 -0.27 5.08 26.65
C THR A 125 -1.18 4.49 27.72
N THR A 126 -1.08 3.17 27.92
CA THR A 126 -1.66 2.53 29.10
C THR A 126 -0.87 3.04 30.29
N ASN A 127 -1.43 3.99 31.03
CA ASN A 127 -0.91 4.38 32.34
C ASN A 127 -1.05 3.17 33.27
N THR A 128 0.00 2.35 33.33
CA THR A 128 0.23 1.36 34.40
C THR A 128 1.08 1.99 35.49
#